data_AF-A0A2A4JL93-F1
#
_entry.id   AF-A0A2A4JL93-F1
#
_cell.length_a   1.000
_cell.length_b   1.000
_cell.length_c   1.000
_cell.angle_alpha   90.00
_cell.angle_beta   90.00
_cell.angle_gamma   90.00
#
_symmetry.space_group_name_H-M   'P 1'
#
loop_
_entity.id
_entity.type
_entity.pdbx_description
1 polymer ?
#
loop_
_entity_poly.entity_id
_entity_poly.type
_entity_poly.pdbx_seq_one_letter_code
_entity_poly.pdbx_strand_id
1 'polypeptide(L)'
;MAARGDRGVSRVLDKLEASVNSGHYYEAHQMYRTLYFRYLSQKKYADLLNLLYKGSTLLLQRDQQGSGADLAILLIDVLNKSVTEPCHEWIEKIAKLFELMSSSIPERESYLTNAVKWSMDNNKKGHPLLHQRIAEVYWKEKKYAAAHRHFLHSCDGTAYASMLVELHTTKGLKSEIDLFIAQPVLQILCLRNIQMATETFNKYTGLHPTINNNKGPPYIFPLLNFLWFLLRAIEQRHSNQFKILRSWYAISIKRDPNYSMYLDNIGRIWFGIEIPPDNKNPNSVFGGLLKSIIGEADSSDDDGDYVGRNAAAPDLD
;
A
#
# COMPACT_ATOMS: atom_id res chain seq x y z
N MET A 1 -0.77 -41.83 12.80
CA MET A 1 -1.98 -41.20 13.41
C MET A 1 -2.38 -39.86 12.79
N ALA A 2 -1.54 -39.19 11.98
CA ALA A 2 -1.89 -37.93 11.28
C ALA A 2 -3.08 -38.06 10.28
N ALA A 3 -3.21 -39.20 9.59
CA ALA A 3 -4.21 -39.41 8.54
C ALA A 3 -5.69 -39.44 9.00
N ARG A 4 -5.96 -39.58 10.30
CA ARG A 4 -7.35 -39.57 10.84
C ARG A 4 -7.86 -38.16 11.14
N GLY A 5 -6.99 -37.22 11.48
CA GLY A 5 -7.36 -35.83 11.75
C GLY A 5 -7.76 -35.08 10.47
N ASP A 6 -7.01 -35.31 9.41
CA ASP A 6 -7.16 -34.66 8.09
C ASP A 6 -8.53 -34.95 7.44
N ARG A 7 -9.01 -36.22 7.57
CA ARG A 7 -10.35 -36.64 7.10
C ARG A 7 -11.49 -35.93 7.83
N GLY A 8 -11.28 -35.52 9.08
CA GLY A 8 -12.29 -34.83 9.87
C GLY A 8 -12.50 -33.38 9.42
N VAL A 9 -11.41 -32.67 9.14
CA VAL A 9 -11.43 -31.27 8.68
C VAL A 9 -12.04 -31.17 7.28
N SER A 10 -11.64 -32.07 6.36
CA SER A 10 -12.22 -32.13 5.01
C SER A 10 -13.75 -32.31 5.06
N ARG A 11 -14.24 -33.25 5.88
CA ARG A 11 -15.69 -33.50 5.99
C ARG A 11 -16.46 -32.30 6.56
N VAL A 12 -15.84 -31.52 7.44
CA VAL A 12 -16.45 -30.29 7.98
C VAL A 12 -16.51 -29.21 6.91
N LEU A 13 -15.46 -29.05 6.12
CA LEU A 13 -15.43 -28.16 4.96
C LEU A 13 -16.53 -28.50 3.96
N ASP A 14 -16.65 -29.77 3.56
CA ASP A 14 -17.66 -30.22 2.60
C ASP A 14 -19.09 -29.91 3.08
N LYS A 15 -19.34 -30.07 4.38
CA LYS A 15 -20.64 -29.75 4.99
C LYS A 15 -20.93 -28.25 5.00
N LEU A 16 -19.92 -27.43 5.30
CA LEU A 16 -20.06 -25.98 5.30
C LEU A 16 -20.30 -25.47 3.88
N GLU A 17 -19.55 -25.98 2.92
CA GLU A 17 -19.71 -25.65 1.51
C GLU A 17 -21.11 -26.05 1.02
N ALA A 18 -21.59 -27.26 1.36
CA ALA A 18 -22.97 -27.67 1.07
C ALA A 18 -24.02 -26.74 1.73
N SER A 19 -23.79 -26.30 2.97
CA SER A 19 -24.67 -25.38 3.68
C SER A 19 -24.77 -24.02 2.97
N VAL A 20 -23.62 -23.45 2.60
CA VAL A 20 -23.54 -22.19 1.85
C VAL A 20 -24.18 -22.33 0.46
N ASN A 21 -23.93 -23.45 -0.23
CA ASN A 21 -24.52 -23.74 -1.53
C ASN A 21 -26.05 -23.91 -1.46
N SER A 22 -26.58 -24.32 -0.31
CA SER A 22 -28.01 -24.44 -0.05
C SER A 22 -28.65 -23.13 0.44
N GLY A 23 -27.90 -22.03 0.51
CA GLY A 23 -28.41 -20.72 0.91
C GLY A 23 -28.47 -20.47 2.43
N HIS A 24 -28.01 -21.41 3.27
CA HIS A 24 -27.96 -21.25 4.73
C HIS A 24 -26.69 -20.49 5.15
N TYR A 25 -26.60 -19.23 4.72
CA TYR A 25 -25.38 -18.42 4.86
C TYR A 25 -25.08 -18.03 6.30
N TYR A 26 -26.10 -17.63 7.06
CA TYR A 26 -25.94 -17.21 8.45
C TYR A 26 -25.48 -18.37 9.33
N GLU A 27 -26.12 -19.53 9.19
CA GLU A 27 -25.78 -20.74 9.94
C GLU A 27 -24.38 -21.21 9.60
N ALA A 28 -24.01 -21.19 8.31
CA ALA A 28 -22.66 -21.51 7.88
C ALA A 28 -21.64 -20.55 8.49
N HIS A 29 -21.89 -19.24 8.47
CA HIS A 29 -21.01 -18.23 9.04
C HIS A 29 -20.82 -18.42 10.56
N GLN A 30 -21.89 -18.66 11.32
CA GLN A 30 -21.80 -18.94 12.75
C GLN A 30 -21.03 -20.24 13.05
N MET A 31 -21.18 -21.25 12.19
CA MET A 31 -20.41 -22.48 12.29
C MET A 31 -18.92 -22.23 12.02
N TYR A 32 -18.55 -21.46 10.99
CA TYR A 32 -17.16 -21.04 10.76
C TYR A 32 -16.56 -20.34 11.99
N ARG A 33 -17.29 -19.42 12.62
CA ARG A 33 -16.84 -18.72 13.84
C ARG A 33 -16.66 -19.65 15.03
N THR A 34 -17.57 -20.61 15.21
CA THR A 34 -17.46 -21.62 16.27
C THR A 34 -16.23 -22.52 16.05
N LEU A 35 -15.98 -22.92 14.80
CA LEU A 35 -14.81 -23.70 14.42
C LEU A 35 -13.51 -22.92 14.60
N TYR A 36 -13.53 -21.61 14.35
CA TYR A 36 -12.40 -20.72 14.61
C TYR A 36 -11.94 -20.82 16.07
N PHE A 37 -12.81 -20.57 17.05
CA PHE A 37 -12.42 -20.64 18.47
C PHE A 37 -11.94 -22.04 18.87
N ARG A 38 -12.60 -23.08 18.34
CA ARG A 38 -12.26 -24.48 18.64
C ARG A 38 -10.90 -24.89 18.08
N TYR A 39 -10.59 -24.54 16.84
CA TYR A 39 -9.30 -24.91 16.22
C TYR A 39 -8.17 -24.02 16.71
N LEU A 40 -8.46 -22.76 17.04
CA LEU A 40 -7.50 -21.85 17.64
C LEU A 40 -7.05 -22.35 19.02
N SER A 41 -7.98 -22.77 19.89
CA SER A 41 -7.63 -23.33 21.21
C SER A 41 -6.84 -24.64 21.11
N GLN A 42 -7.06 -25.41 20.04
CA GLN A 42 -6.30 -26.62 19.72
C GLN A 42 -4.97 -26.35 18.99
N LYS A 43 -4.64 -25.07 18.70
CA LYS A 43 -3.47 -24.66 17.92
C LYS A 43 -3.37 -25.34 16.54
N LYS A 44 -4.50 -25.69 15.94
CA LYS A 44 -4.57 -26.27 14.58
C LYS A 44 -4.54 -25.16 13.52
N TYR A 45 -3.46 -24.41 13.50
CA TYR A 45 -3.35 -23.20 12.67
C TYR A 45 -3.46 -23.49 11.17
N ALA A 46 -2.77 -24.50 10.65
CA ALA A 46 -2.80 -24.82 9.22
C ALA A 46 -4.23 -25.16 8.73
N ASP A 47 -4.93 -26.03 9.48
CA ASP A 47 -6.31 -26.40 9.19
C ASP A 47 -7.26 -25.20 9.26
N LEU A 48 -7.07 -24.35 10.28
CA LEU A 48 -7.90 -23.17 10.51
C LEU A 48 -7.69 -22.11 9.42
N LEU A 49 -6.45 -21.86 9.02
CA LEU A 49 -6.12 -20.93 7.93
C LEU A 49 -6.75 -21.38 6.61
N ASN A 50 -6.68 -22.67 6.29
CA ASN A 50 -7.32 -23.25 5.12
C ASN A 50 -8.86 -23.13 5.21
N LEU A 51 -9.44 -23.43 6.38
CA LEU A 51 -10.87 -23.32 6.64
C LEU A 51 -11.38 -21.89 6.41
N LEU A 52 -10.72 -20.89 7.00
CA LEU A 52 -11.13 -19.48 6.91
C LEU A 52 -10.93 -18.93 5.50
N TYR A 53 -9.82 -19.27 4.83
CA TYR A 53 -9.58 -18.80 3.46
C TYR A 53 -10.65 -19.33 2.49
N LYS A 54 -10.95 -20.63 2.55
CA LYS A 54 -12.01 -21.23 1.71
C LYS A 54 -13.39 -20.65 2.05
N GLY A 55 -13.71 -20.54 3.34
CA GLY A 55 -15.00 -20.01 3.80
C GLY A 55 -15.24 -18.55 3.41
N SER A 56 -14.24 -17.69 3.64
CA SER A 56 -14.30 -16.27 3.21
C SER A 56 -14.44 -16.14 1.70
N THR A 57 -13.61 -16.87 0.93
CA THR A 57 -13.70 -16.87 -0.54
C THR A 57 -15.09 -17.26 -1.02
N LEU A 58 -15.65 -18.34 -0.49
CA LEU A 58 -16.96 -18.84 -0.90
C LEU A 58 -18.08 -17.86 -0.55
N LEU A 59 -18.08 -17.29 0.65
CA LEU A 59 -19.09 -16.32 1.07
C LEU A 59 -19.03 -15.03 0.24
N LEU A 60 -17.82 -14.50 -0.02
CA LEU A 60 -17.64 -13.33 -0.87
C LEU A 60 -18.15 -13.59 -2.30
N GLN A 61 -17.90 -14.79 -2.86
CA GLN A 61 -18.40 -15.18 -4.18
C GLN A 61 -19.93 -15.35 -4.23
N ARG A 62 -20.59 -15.57 -3.09
CA ARG A 62 -22.07 -15.64 -2.96
C ARG A 62 -22.69 -14.32 -2.49
N ASP A 63 -21.95 -13.23 -2.66
CA ASP A 63 -22.35 -11.87 -2.30
C ASP A 63 -22.70 -11.69 -0.81
N GLN A 64 -22.24 -12.60 0.05
CA GLN A 64 -22.35 -12.49 1.50
C GLN A 64 -21.16 -11.68 2.04
N GLN A 65 -21.09 -10.43 1.61
CA GLN A 65 -19.91 -9.56 1.77
C GLN A 65 -19.47 -9.41 3.23
N GLY A 66 -20.40 -9.08 4.14
CA GLY A 66 -20.08 -8.90 5.57
C GLY A 66 -19.56 -10.18 6.23
N SER A 67 -20.23 -11.31 6.02
CA SER A 67 -19.80 -12.61 6.57
C SER A 67 -18.46 -13.06 5.99
N GLY A 68 -18.25 -12.88 4.68
CA GLY A 68 -16.99 -13.19 4.02
C GLY A 68 -15.83 -12.33 4.53
N ALA A 69 -16.06 -11.03 4.72
CA ALA A 69 -15.07 -10.11 5.27
C ALA A 69 -14.74 -10.38 6.74
N ASP A 70 -15.73 -10.70 7.58
CA ASP A 70 -15.50 -11.13 8.97
C ASP A 70 -14.56 -12.34 9.04
N LEU A 71 -14.83 -13.38 8.23
CA LEU A 71 -13.95 -14.56 8.18
C LEU A 71 -12.55 -14.23 7.64
N ALA A 72 -12.45 -13.29 6.69
CA ALA A 72 -11.16 -12.84 6.18
C ALA A 72 -10.36 -12.05 7.23
N ILE A 73 -11.02 -11.24 8.08
CA ILE A 73 -10.38 -10.57 9.21
C ILE A 73 -9.90 -11.60 10.24
N LEU A 74 -10.71 -12.63 10.54
CA LEU A 74 -10.28 -13.75 11.39
C LEU A 74 -9.08 -14.48 10.79
N LEU A 75 -8.99 -14.64 9.47
CA LEU A 75 -7.82 -15.23 8.81
C LEU A 75 -6.54 -14.46 9.14
N ILE A 76 -6.57 -13.12 9.06
CA ILE A 76 -5.41 -12.28 9.40
C ILE A 76 -5.05 -12.40 10.88
N ASP A 77 -6.04 -12.45 11.78
CA ASP A 77 -5.80 -12.69 13.20
C ASP A 77 -5.10 -14.04 13.46
N VAL A 78 -5.52 -15.10 12.76
CA VAL A 78 -4.86 -16.41 12.87
C VAL A 78 -3.43 -16.34 12.37
N LEU A 79 -3.15 -15.68 11.24
CA LEU A 79 -1.79 -15.51 10.72
C LEU A 79 -0.85 -14.83 11.72
N ASN A 80 -1.34 -13.82 12.44
CA ASN A 80 -0.61 -13.18 13.53
C ASN A 80 -0.38 -14.15 14.71
N LYS A 81 -1.42 -14.85 15.17
CA LYS A 81 -1.35 -15.78 16.29
C LYS A 81 -0.48 -17.02 16.01
N SER A 82 -0.40 -17.44 14.74
CA SER A 82 0.47 -18.52 14.29
C SER A 82 1.89 -18.05 13.95
N VAL A 83 2.19 -16.75 14.09
CA VAL A 83 3.48 -16.14 13.74
C VAL A 83 3.91 -16.55 12.34
N THR A 84 2.95 -16.51 11.40
CA THR A 84 3.18 -16.90 10.02
C THR A 84 3.77 -15.72 9.28
N GLU A 85 5.02 -15.89 8.83
CA GLU A 85 5.75 -14.89 8.08
C GLU A 85 5.08 -14.57 6.74
N PRO A 86 5.13 -13.31 6.27
CA PRO A 86 4.64 -12.93 4.96
C PRO A 86 5.38 -13.70 3.86
N CYS A 87 4.65 -14.55 3.14
CA CYS A 87 5.18 -15.29 2.00
C CYS A 87 4.29 -15.06 0.76
N HIS A 88 4.84 -15.38 -0.41
CA HIS A 88 4.17 -15.16 -1.69
C HIS A 88 2.75 -15.77 -1.72
N GLU A 89 2.58 -17.00 -1.23
CA GLU A 89 1.29 -17.68 -1.20
C GLU A 89 0.23 -16.92 -0.39
N TRP A 90 0.57 -16.51 0.83
CA TRP A 90 -0.38 -15.80 1.70
C TRP A 90 -0.69 -14.40 1.19
N ILE A 91 0.30 -13.71 0.63
CA ILE A 91 0.10 -12.39 0.03
C ILE A 91 -0.91 -12.45 -1.12
N GLU A 92 -0.76 -13.41 -2.03
CA GLU A 92 -1.70 -13.59 -3.14
C GLU A 92 -3.12 -13.94 -2.65
N LYS A 93 -3.22 -14.82 -1.64
CA LYS A 93 -4.51 -15.16 -1.02
C LYS A 93 -5.20 -13.95 -0.40
N ILE A 94 -4.46 -13.13 0.35
CA ILE A 94 -4.98 -11.93 1.02
C ILE A 94 -5.42 -10.89 -0.01
N ALA A 95 -4.59 -10.64 -1.01
CA ALA A 95 -4.94 -9.73 -2.10
C ALA A 95 -6.18 -10.21 -2.85
N LYS A 96 -6.33 -11.53 -3.06
CA LYS A 96 -7.51 -12.09 -3.72
C LYS A 96 -8.78 -11.86 -2.91
N LEU A 97 -8.74 -12.02 -1.59
CA LEU A 97 -9.88 -11.71 -0.73
C LEU A 97 -10.23 -10.22 -0.79
N PHE A 98 -9.22 -9.33 -0.77
CA PHE A 98 -9.46 -7.89 -0.94
C PHE A 98 -10.12 -7.54 -2.28
N GLU A 99 -9.72 -8.20 -3.38
CA GLU A 99 -10.33 -8.04 -4.70
C GLU A 99 -11.80 -8.49 -4.73
N LEU A 100 -12.14 -9.55 -3.98
CA LEU A 100 -13.51 -10.07 -3.89
C LEU A 100 -14.43 -9.23 -3.00
N MET A 101 -13.88 -8.41 -2.09
CA MET A 101 -14.66 -7.55 -1.21
C MET A 101 -15.21 -6.32 -1.95
N SER A 102 -16.51 -6.07 -1.82
CA SER A 102 -17.15 -4.86 -2.34
C SER A 102 -16.51 -3.61 -1.74
N SER A 103 -16.36 -2.57 -2.56
CA SER A 103 -15.90 -1.26 -2.09
C SER A 103 -16.87 -0.54 -1.15
N SER A 104 -18.09 -1.04 -1.00
CA SER A 104 -19.14 -0.43 -0.19
C SER A 104 -19.16 -0.89 1.27
N ILE A 105 -18.45 -1.96 1.62
CA ILE A 105 -18.47 -2.49 3.00
C ILE A 105 -17.36 -1.85 3.85
N PRO A 106 -17.65 -1.42 5.09
CA PRO A 106 -16.65 -0.82 5.98
C PRO A 106 -15.57 -1.80 6.41
N GLU A 107 -15.89 -3.09 6.52
CA GLU A 107 -14.95 -4.15 6.91
C GLU A 107 -13.75 -4.25 5.96
N ARG A 108 -13.91 -3.82 4.70
CA ARG A 108 -12.84 -3.85 3.70
C ARG A 108 -11.64 -2.99 4.10
N GLU A 109 -11.87 -1.84 4.73
CA GLU A 109 -10.79 -0.98 5.23
C GLU A 109 -10.10 -1.57 6.46
N SER A 110 -10.87 -2.15 7.38
CA SER A 110 -10.34 -2.86 8.55
C SER A 110 -9.49 -4.07 8.11
N TYR A 111 -9.99 -4.85 7.15
CA TYR A 111 -9.26 -5.96 6.55
C TYR A 111 -7.94 -5.51 5.93
N LEU A 112 -7.96 -4.44 5.11
CA LEU A 112 -6.77 -3.92 4.48
C LEU A 112 -5.73 -3.44 5.50
N THR A 113 -6.16 -2.68 6.52
CA THR A 113 -5.28 -2.20 7.58
C THR A 113 -4.61 -3.37 8.32
N ASN A 114 -5.40 -4.38 8.69
CA ASN A 114 -4.89 -5.57 9.36
C ASN A 114 -3.93 -6.38 8.47
N ALA A 115 -4.25 -6.52 7.18
CA ALA A 115 -3.43 -7.23 6.21
C ALA A 115 -2.08 -6.54 5.98
N VAL A 116 -2.08 -5.21 5.81
CA VAL A 116 -0.84 -4.44 5.66
C VAL A 116 -0.01 -4.54 6.93
N LYS A 117 -0.61 -4.39 8.12
CA LYS A 117 0.06 -4.53 9.41
C LYS A 117 0.69 -5.91 9.60
N TRP A 118 -0.04 -6.98 9.28
CA TRP A 118 0.50 -8.35 9.31
C TRP A 118 1.69 -8.52 8.36
N SER A 119 1.65 -7.86 7.19
CA SER A 119 2.72 -7.94 6.20
C SER A 119 3.96 -7.10 6.53
N MET A 120 3.94 -6.34 7.64
CA MET A 120 5.09 -5.55 8.06
C MET A 120 6.20 -6.47 8.58
N ASP A 121 7.13 -6.79 7.70
CA ASP A 121 8.46 -7.27 8.11
C ASP A 121 9.31 -6.06 8.62
N ASN A 122 10.64 -6.18 8.64
CA ASN A 122 11.60 -5.16 9.06
C ASN A 122 11.41 -3.76 8.44
N ASN A 123 10.72 -3.65 7.29
CA ASN A 123 10.50 -2.39 6.59
C ASN A 123 9.44 -1.50 7.25
N LYS A 124 8.70 -1.95 8.27
CA LYS A 124 7.61 -1.21 8.98
C LYS A 124 6.47 -0.65 8.11
N LYS A 125 6.51 -0.85 6.79
CA LYS A 125 5.61 -0.24 5.80
C LYS A 125 4.64 -1.25 5.17
N GLY A 126 4.83 -2.54 5.41
CA GLY A 126 4.13 -3.62 4.73
C GLY A 126 4.94 -4.23 3.58
N HIS A 127 4.53 -5.41 3.12
CA HIS A 127 5.25 -6.15 2.09
C HIS A 127 5.01 -5.53 0.69
N PRO A 128 6.06 -5.25 -0.11
CA PRO A 128 5.92 -4.58 -1.42
C PRO A 128 4.97 -5.27 -2.39
N LEU A 129 5.01 -6.61 -2.46
CA LEU A 129 4.08 -7.39 -3.29
C LEU A 129 2.61 -7.23 -2.85
N LEU A 130 2.32 -7.13 -1.55
CA LEU A 130 0.95 -6.89 -1.10
C LEU A 130 0.49 -5.51 -1.56
N HIS A 131 1.32 -4.49 -1.37
CA HIS A 131 1.05 -3.15 -1.89
C HIS A 131 0.80 -3.14 -3.40
N GLN A 132 1.61 -3.85 -4.18
CA GLN A 132 1.40 -4.01 -5.62
C GLN A 132 0.00 -4.53 -5.93
N ARG A 133 -0.38 -5.67 -5.34
CA ARG A 133 -1.68 -6.29 -5.62
C ARG A 133 -2.87 -5.42 -5.20
N ILE A 134 -2.78 -4.77 -4.03
CA ILE A 134 -3.81 -3.84 -3.58
C ILE A 134 -3.93 -2.63 -4.53
N ALA A 135 -2.78 -2.11 -5.01
CA ALA A 135 -2.77 -1.02 -5.97
C ALA A 135 -3.43 -1.41 -7.31
N GLU A 136 -3.16 -2.61 -7.82
CA GLU A 136 -3.79 -3.16 -9.02
C GLU A 136 -5.32 -3.27 -8.84
N VAL A 137 -5.81 -3.71 -7.67
CA VAL A 137 -7.24 -3.74 -7.38
C VAL A 137 -7.84 -2.34 -7.38
N TYR A 138 -7.24 -1.38 -6.67
CA TYR A 138 -7.73 0.00 -6.68
C TYR A 138 -7.68 0.65 -8.06
N TRP A 139 -6.70 0.29 -8.89
CA TRP A 139 -6.62 0.75 -10.27
C TRP A 139 -7.78 0.19 -11.11
N LYS A 140 -8.10 -1.11 -11.01
CA LYS A 140 -9.27 -1.71 -11.65
C LYS A 140 -10.56 -0.98 -11.26
N GLU A 141 -10.66 -0.57 -9.99
CA GLU A 141 -11.78 0.21 -9.44
C GLU A 141 -11.74 1.71 -9.79
N LYS A 142 -10.75 2.17 -10.56
CA LYS A 142 -10.54 3.59 -10.92
C LYS A 142 -10.35 4.52 -9.71
N LYS A 143 -9.96 3.97 -8.56
CA LYS A 143 -9.57 4.69 -7.34
C LYS A 143 -8.09 5.05 -7.37
N TYR A 144 -7.72 5.89 -8.34
CA TYR A 144 -6.32 6.23 -8.64
C TYR A 144 -5.53 6.79 -7.46
N ALA A 145 -6.16 7.60 -6.58
CA ALA A 145 -5.47 8.15 -5.41
C ALA A 145 -5.07 7.06 -4.40
N ALA A 146 -5.93 6.06 -4.20
CA ALA A 146 -5.61 4.92 -3.33
C ALA A 146 -4.58 4.00 -4.00
N ALA A 147 -4.74 3.73 -5.30
CA ALA A 147 -3.78 2.96 -6.08
C ALA A 147 -2.37 3.59 -6.05
N HIS A 148 -2.27 4.91 -6.25
CA HIS A 148 -1.03 5.68 -6.15
C HIS A 148 -0.31 5.46 -4.81
N ARG A 149 -1.02 5.59 -3.67
CA ARG A 149 -0.43 5.38 -2.34
C ARG A 149 0.16 3.99 -2.20
N HIS A 150 -0.54 2.96 -2.67
CA HIS A 150 -0.02 1.59 -2.60
C HIS A 150 1.11 1.35 -3.61
N PHE A 151 1.01 1.85 -4.85
CA PHE A 151 2.09 1.71 -5.83
C PHE A 151 3.40 2.32 -5.33
N LEU A 152 3.39 3.47 -4.65
CA LEU A 152 4.61 4.07 -4.06
C LEU A 152 5.37 3.13 -3.12
N HIS A 153 4.69 2.20 -2.46
CA HIS A 153 5.28 1.21 -1.55
C HIS A 153 5.47 -0.17 -2.19
N SER A 154 5.15 -0.30 -3.47
CA SER A 154 5.33 -1.53 -4.23
C SER A 154 6.74 -1.65 -4.82
N CYS A 155 6.97 -2.70 -5.61
CA CYS A 155 8.18 -2.89 -6.40
C CYS A 155 7.92 -2.95 -7.93
N ASP A 156 6.73 -2.56 -8.39
CA ASP A 156 6.33 -2.63 -9.80
C ASP A 156 6.18 -1.23 -10.41
N GLY A 157 7.26 -0.73 -11.03
CA GLY A 157 7.22 0.53 -11.74
C GLY A 157 6.44 0.45 -13.06
N THR A 158 6.34 -0.75 -13.63
CA THR A 158 5.70 -0.98 -14.93
C THR A 158 4.17 -0.85 -14.85
N ALA A 159 3.54 -1.53 -13.90
CA ALA A 159 2.11 -1.40 -13.66
C ALA A 159 1.75 0.02 -13.21
N TYR A 160 2.58 0.63 -12.37
CA TYR A 160 2.37 1.99 -11.91
C TYR A 160 2.42 2.99 -13.08
N ALA A 161 3.42 2.90 -13.95
CA ALA A 161 3.50 3.72 -15.17
C ALA A 161 2.27 3.53 -16.07
N SER A 162 1.81 2.28 -16.23
CA SER A 162 0.63 1.98 -17.05
C SER A 162 -0.64 2.63 -16.47
N MET A 163 -0.81 2.60 -15.14
CA MET A 163 -1.89 3.31 -14.46
C MET A 163 -1.79 4.83 -14.68
N LEU A 164 -0.58 5.41 -14.58
CA LEU A 164 -0.38 6.86 -14.78
C LEU A 164 -0.71 7.29 -16.21
N VAL A 165 -0.35 6.49 -17.22
CA VAL A 165 -0.73 6.74 -18.62
C VAL A 165 -2.24 6.70 -18.78
N GLU A 166 -2.91 5.68 -18.22
CA GLU A 166 -4.37 5.60 -18.25
C GLU A 166 -5.01 6.82 -17.57
N LEU A 167 -4.53 7.20 -16.39
CA LEU A 167 -5.05 8.33 -15.63
C LEU A 167 -4.91 9.64 -16.41
N HIS A 168 -3.73 9.91 -16.98
CA HIS A 168 -3.52 11.10 -17.78
C HIS A 168 -4.42 11.12 -19.02
N THR A 169 -4.43 10.03 -19.79
CA THR A 169 -5.17 9.98 -21.06
C THR A 169 -6.69 10.04 -20.87
N THR A 170 -7.20 9.64 -19.72
CA THR A 170 -8.65 9.65 -19.42
C THR A 170 -9.11 10.88 -18.66
N LYS A 171 -8.28 11.47 -17.79
CA LYS A 171 -8.69 12.55 -16.88
C LYS A 171 -7.75 13.78 -16.84
N GLY A 172 -6.56 13.69 -17.43
CA GLY A 172 -5.53 14.73 -17.35
C GLY A 172 -5.55 15.74 -18.50
N LEU A 173 -4.96 16.92 -18.26
CA LEU A 173 -4.78 17.93 -19.30
C LEU A 173 -3.53 17.65 -20.13
N LYS A 174 -3.53 18.02 -21.42
CA LYS A 174 -2.37 17.88 -22.31
C LYS A 174 -1.13 18.64 -21.78
N SER A 175 -1.33 19.74 -21.06
CA SER A 175 -0.26 20.54 -20.46
C SER A 175 0.36 19.89 -19.21
N GLU A 176 -0.19 18.79 -18.70
CA GLU A 176 0.23 18.16 -17.44
C GLU A 176 0.92 16.81 -17.66
N ILE A 177 1.06 16.35 -18.91
CA ILE A 177 1.62 15.03 -19.27
C ILE A 177 2.89 14.68 -18.48
N ASP A 178 3.81 15.64 -18.35
CA ASP A 178 5.08 15.47 -17.67
C ASP A 178 4.99 15.58 -16.14
N LEU A 179 3.97 16.27 -15.61
CA LEU A 179 3.70 16.35 -14.17
C LEU A 179 3.21 15.02 -13.60
N PHE A 180 2.40 14.28 -14.37
CA PHE A 180 1.87 12.96 -13.97
C PHE A 180 2.96 11.93 -13.67
N ILE A 181 4.13 12.03 -14.31
CA ILE A 181 5.28 11.16 -14.04
C ILE A 181 6.30 11.80 -13.10
N ALA A 182 6.46 13.12 -13.14
CA ALA A 182 7.40 13.82 -12.28
C ALA A 182 7.11 13.60 -10.79
N GLN A 183 5.85 13.75 -10.38
CA GLN A 183 5.48 13.56 -8.98
C GLN A 183 5.80 12.12 -8.49
N PRO A 184 5.31 11.04 -9.13
CA PRO A 184 5.66 9.67 -8.77
C PRO A 184 7.17 9.41 -8.73
N VAL A 185 7.93 9.81 -9.76
CA VAL A 185 9.38 9.58 -9.81
C VAL A 185 10.08 10.24 -8.62
N LEU A 186 9.75 11.51 -8.33
CA LEU A 186 10.35 12.23 -7.21
C LEU A 186 9.98 11.61 -5.85
N GLN A 187 8.75 11.16 -5.67
CA GLN A 187 8.29 10.49 -4.45
C GLN A 187 8.98 9.13 -4.25
N ILE A 188 9.09 8.31 -5.30
CA ILE A 188 9.80 7.02 -5.23
C ILE A 188 11.28 7.24 -4.88
N LEU A 189 11.93 8.29 -5.42
CA LEU A 189 13.30 8.66 -5.06
C LEU A 189 13.44 9.08 -3.59
N CYS A 190 12.42 9.73 -3.01
CA CYS A 190 12.37 10.03 -1.57
C CYS A 190 12.25 8.75 -0.72
N LEU A 191 11.67 7.69 -1.28
CA LEU A 191 11.58 6.36 -0.68
C LEU A 191 12.82 5.48 -0.91
N ARG A 192 13.90 6.06 -1.45
CA ARG A 192 15.19 5.38 -1.70
C ARG A 192 15.11 4.25 -2.75
N ASN A 193 14.10 4.24 -3.61
CA ASN A 193 13.90 3.18 -4.61
C ASN A 193 14.22 3.66 -6.03
N ILE A 194 15.51 3.83 -6.35
CA ILE A 194 15.94 4.30 -7.68
C ILE A 194 15.56 3.33 -8.81
N GLN A 195 15.55 2.02 -8.53
CA GLN A 195 15.20 1.01 -9.53
C GLN A 195 13.76 1.19 -10.01
N MET A 196 12.81 1.27 -9.07
CA MET A 196 11.41 1.49 -9.41
C MET A 196 11.18 2.87 -10.04
N ALA A 197 11.86 3.92 -9.57
CA ALA A 197 11.75 5.26 -10.15
C ALA A 197 12.17 5.27 -11.63
N THR A 198 13.28 4.59 -11.95
CA THR A 198 13.82 4.46 -13.30
C THR A 198 12.92 3.63 -14.20
N GLU A 199 12.44 2.48 -13.70
CA GLU A 199 11.48 1.63 -14.41
C GLU A 199 10.19 2.39 -14.72
N THR A 200 9.59 3.05 -13.73
CA THR A 200 8.36 3.82 -13.88
C THR A 200 8.52 4.92 -14.92
N PHE A 201 9.62 5.68 -14.85
CA PHE A 201 9.93 6.73 -15.81
C PHE A 201 10.04 6.18 -17.24
N ASN A 202 10.90 5.19 -17.46
CA ASN A 202 11.14 4.62 -18.79
C ASN A 202 9.87 4.00 -19.39
N LYS A 203 9.08 3.30 -18.56
CA LYS A 203 7.85 2.68 -19.01
C LYS A 203 6.79 3.73 -19.35
N TYR A 204 6.66 4.78 -18.55
CA TYR A 204 5.71 5.86 -18.81
C TYR A 204 6.04 6.59 -20.10
N THR A 205 7.29 7.03 -20.29
CA THR A 205 7.69 7.76 -21.50
C THR A 205 7.62 6.89 -22.75
N GLY A 206 7.88 5.59 -22.62
CA GLY A 206 7.75 4.62 -23.71
C GLY A 206 6.30 4.27 -24.09
N LEU A 207 5.39 4.20 -23.11
CA LEU A 207 3.98 3.84 -23.36
C LEU A 207 3.09 5.02 -23.72
N HIS A 208 3.38 6.22 -23.22
CA HIS A 208 2.47 7.35 -23.33
C HIS A 208 2.32 7.79 -24.81
N PRO A 209 1.10 7.87 -25.38
CA PRO A 209 0.90 8.05 -26.82
C PRO A 209 1.48 9.36 -27.38
N THR A 210 1.45 10.44 -26.58
CA THR A 210 2.02 11.74 -26.97
C THR A 210 3.54 11.83 -26.82
N ILE A 211 4.16 10.96 -26.01
CA ILE A 211 5.61 10.98 -25.79
C ILE A 211 6.28 9.92 -26.68
N ASN A 212 5.84 8.67 -26.54
CA ASN A 212 6.30 7.48 -27.28
C ASN A 212 7.82 7.46 -27.49
N ASN A 213 8.56 7.63 -26.39
CA ASN A 213 10.02 7.67 -26.39
C ASN A 213 10.59 6.94 -25.17
N ASN A 214 11.22 5.79 -25.42
CA ASN A 214 11.94 4.98 -24.43
C ASN A 214 13.47 5.05 -24.58
N LYS A 215 13.99 5.89 -25.49
CA LYS A 215 15.41 5.99 -25.81
C LYS A 215 16.14 7.03 -24.96
N GLY A 216 15.40 7.91 -24.30
CA GLY A 216 15.95 9.05 -23.56
C GLY A 216 15.79 10.37 -24.31
N PRO A 217 16.42 11.45 -23.81
CA PRO A 217 16.30 12.79 -24.37
C PRO A 217 16.87 12.87 -25.80
N PRO A 218 16.48 13.89 -26.59
CA PRO A 218 15.64 15.02 -26.17
C PRO A 218 14.14 14.67 -26.15
N TYR A 219 13.51 14.91 -25.01
CA TYR A 219 12.07 15.00 -24.87
C TYR A 219 11.62 16.43 -25.20
N ILE A 220 10.42 16.57 -25.77
CA ILE A 220 9.79 17.88 -26.03
C ILE A 220 9.55 18.62 -24.70
N PHE A 221 9.20 17.88 -23.65
CA PHE A 221 8.93 18.44 -22.32
C PHE A 221 10.23 18.59 -21.52
N PRO A 222 10.64 19.82 -21.15
CA PRO A 222 11.88 20.03 -20.39
C PRO A 222 11.90 19.29 -19.06
N LEU A 223 10.76 19.13 -18.39
CA LEU A 223 10.68 18.39 -17.13
C LEU A 223 11.04 16.90 -17.29
N LEU A 224 10.69 16.27 -18.42
CA LEU A 224 11.10 14.89 -18.69
C LEU A 224 12.61 14.77 -18.90
N ASN A 225 13.21 15.74 -19.59
CA ASN A 225 14.67 15.80 -19.71
C ASN A 225 15.32 15.94 -18.32
N PHE A 226 14.78 16.82 -17.48
CA PHE A 226 15.23 16.98 -16.10
C PHE A 226 15.19 15.66 -15.31
N LEU A 227 14.05 14.95 -15.32
CA LEU A 227 13.91 13.67 -14.61
C LEU A 227 14.91 12.63 -15.11
N TRP A 228 15.10 12.53 -16.42
CA TRP A 228 16.08 11.60 -17.00
C TRP A 228 17.51 11.91 -16.53
N PHE A 229 17.92 13.17 -16.58
CA PHE A 229 19.24 13.58 -16.10
C PHE A 229 19.37 13.44 -14.57
N LEU A 230 18.29 13.68 -13.82
CA LEU A 230 18.26 13.50 -12.37
C LEU A 230 18.52 12.03 -12.00
N LEU A 231 17.82 11.08 -12.64
CA LEU A 231 18.01 9.65 -12.40
C LEU A 231 19.48 9.25 -12.64
N ARG A 232 20.07 9.68 -13.77
CA ARG A 232 21.49 9.42 -14.06
C ARG A 232 22.45 10.08 -13.08
N ALA A 233 22.17 11.31 -12.64
CA ALA A 233 22.99 12.00 -11.65
C ALA A 233 23.02 11.25 -10.32
N ILE A 234 21.88 10.64 -9.92
CA ILE A 234 21.79 9.81 -8.71
C ILE A 234 22.59 8.52 -8.89
N GLU A 235 22.42 7.81 -10.01
CA GLU A 235 23.19 6.59 -10.33
C GLU A 235 24.71 6.84 -10.30
N GLN A 236 25.15 7.97 -10.85
CA GLN A 236 26.55 8.37 -10.91
C GLN A 236 27.05 9.05 -9.62
N ARG A 237 26.17 9.29 -8.63
CA ARG A 237 26.44 10.05 -7.41
C ARG A 237 27.06 11.43 -7.66
N HIS A 238 26.68 12.07 -8.76
CA HIS A 238 27.32 13.31 -9.24
C HIS A 238 26.58 14.56 -8.72
N SER A 239 26.91 14.99 -7.50
CA SER A 239 26.21 16.05 -6.78
C SER A 239 26.24 17.43 -7.47
N ASN A 240 27.32 17.75 -8.18
CA ASN A 240 27.42 18.99 -8.96
C ASN A 240 26.42 19.03 -10.11
N GLN A 241 26.23 17.89 -10.80
CA GLN A 241 25.24 17.78 -11.86
C GLN A 241 23.82 17.98 -11.30
N PHE A 242 23.51 17.38 -10.15
CA PHE A 242 22.23 17.62 -9.47
C PHE A 242 21.97 19.11 -9.18
N LYS A 243 22.97 19.84 -8.66
CA LYS A 243 22.86 21.28 -8.39
C LYS A 243 22.62 22.10 -9.67
N ILE A 244 23.35 21.78 -10.75
CA ILE A 244 23.19 22.43 -12.05
C ILE A 244 21.79 22.18 -12.62
N LEU A 245 21.31 20.93 -12.58
CA LEU A 245 19.99 20.55 -13.07
C LEU A 245 18.88 21.33 -12.36
N ARG A 246 18.95 21.48 -11.04
CA ARG A 246 17.97 22.28 -10.27
C ARG A 246 17.92 23.74 -10.73
N SER A 247 19.07 24.33 -11.04
CA SER A 247 19.14 25.71 -11.54
C SER A 247 18.57 25.83 -12.95
N TRP A 248 19.04 25.00 -13.89
CA TRP A 248 18.67 25.09 -15.29
C TRP A 248 17.19 24.77 -15.56
N TYR A 249 16.61 23.85 -14.79
CA TYR A 249 15.21 23.45 -14.94
C TYR A 249 14.27 24.11 -13.93
N ALA A 250 14.71 25.18 -13.24
CA ALA A 250 13.93 25.84 -12.19
C ALA A 250 12.51 26.24 -12.63
N ILE A 251 12.33 26.72 -13.87
CA ILE A 251 11.01 27.08 -14.41
C ILE A 251 10.09 25.85 -14.50
N SER A 252 10.62 24.70 -14.93
CA SER A 252 9.86 23.45 -15.03
C SER A 252 9.54 22.88 -13.65
N ILE A 253 10.49 22.96 -12.72
CA ILE A 253 10.34 22.48 -11.34
C ILE A 253 9.27 23.29 -10.60
N LYS A 254 9.23 24.62 -10.79
CA LYS A 254 8.26 25.52 -10.11
C LYS A 254 6.80 25.35 -10.56
N ARG A 255 6.52 24.52 -11.57
CA ARG A 255 5.15 24.19 -11.98
C ARG A 255 4.37 23.45 -10.91
N ASP A 256 5.05 22.70 -10.04
CA ASP A 256 4.46 22.11 -8.83
C ASP A 256 5.27 22.58 -7.59
N PRO A 257 4.62 23.23 -6.61
CA PRO A 257 5.31 23.76 -5.44
C PRO A 257 5.99 22.66 -4.60
N ASN A 258 5.52 21.41 -4.66
CA ASN A 258 6.07 20.29 -3.87
C ASN A 258 7.40 19.77 -4.41
N TYR A 259 7.71 19.99 -5.70
CA TYR A 259 8.91 19.40 -6.31
C TYR A 259 10.20 19.90 -5.69
N SER A 260 10.27 21.18 -5.32
CA SER A 260 11.45 21.73 -4.65
C SER A 260 11.73 21.00 -3.33
N MET A 261 10.68 20.62 -2.60
CA MET A 261 10.79 19.94 -1.32
C MET A 261 11.21 18.47 -1.50
N TYR A 262 10.65 17.77 -2.50
CA TYR A 262 11.12 16.44 -2.86
C TYR A 262 12.60 16.47 -3.28
N LEU A 263 13.00 17.46 -4.08
CA LEU A 263 14.39 17.61 -4.52
C LEU A 263 15.33 17.92 -3.35
N ASP A 264 14.93 18.71 -2.36
CA ASP A 264 15.71 18.90 -1.15
C ASP A 264 15.90 17.58 -0.39
N ASN A 265 14.85 16.77 -0.26
CA ASN A 265 14.94 15.44 0.34
C ASN A 265 15.86 14.50 -0.45
N ILE A 266 15.73 14.47 -1.78
CA ILE A 266 16.60 13.71 -2.68
C ILE A 266 18.06 14.17 -2.55
N GLY A 267 18.30 15.48 -2.49
CA GLY A 267 19.59 16.11 -2.25
C GLY A 267 20.28 15.56 -0.99
N ARG A 268 19.52 15.47 0.10
CA ARG A 268 19.99 14.93 1.37
C ARG A 268 20.25 13.42 1.30
N ILE A 269 19.29 12.65 0.77
CA ILE A 269 19.32 11.18 0.75
C ILE A 269 20.44 10.64 -0.13
N TRP A 270 20.58 11.20 -1.34
CA TRP A 270 21.42 10.62 -2.39
C TRP A 270 22.78 11.33 -2.55
N PHE A 271 22.89 12.58 -2.10
CA PHE A 271 24.09 13.40 -2.29
C PHE A 271 24.66 13.99 -0.99
N GLY A 272 24.02 13.77 0.16
CA GLY A 272 24.47 14.31 1.45
C GLY A 272 24.44 15.85 1.53
N ILE A 273 23.61 16.50 0.72
CA ILE A 273 23.50 17.96 0.72
C ILE A 273 22.65 18.39 1.92
N GLU A 274 23.20 19.23 2.79
CA GLU A 274 22.46 19.84 3.89
C GLU A 274 21.44 20.85 3.37
N ILE A 275 20.24 20.85 3.97
CA ILE A 275 19.18 21.78 3.61
C ILE A 275 19.29 23.02 4.49
N PRO A 276 19.24 24.23 3.93
CA PRO A 276 19.24 25.46 4.70
C PRO A 276 18.12 25.47 5.77
N PRO A 277 18.37 26.02 6.96
CA PRO A 277 17.44 25.97 8.09
C PRO A 277 16.10 26.68 7.87
N ASP A 278 15.99 27.59 6.89
CA ASP A 278 14.75 28.37 6.62
C ASP A 278 13.56 27.53 6.15
N ASN A 279 13.75 26.25 5.80
CA ASN A 279 12.66 25.32 5.44
C ASN A 279 12.25 24.38 6.59
N LYS A 280 12.84 24.51 7.80
CA LYS A 280 12.49 23.71 8.98
C LYS A 280 11.29 24.31 9.72
N ASN A 281 10.13 24.36 9.07
CA ASN A 281 8.89 24.54 9.83
C ASN A 281 8.35 23.12 10.15
N PRO A 282 8.44 22.64 11.40
CA PRO A 282 7.95 21.29 11.76
C PRO A 282 6.43 21.15 11.60
N ASN A 283 5.70 22.26 11.53
CA ASN A 283 4.28 22.35 11.15
C ASN A 283 4.06 22.56 9.64
N SER A 284 5.10 22.46 8.82
CA SER A 284 4.96 22.53 7.36
C SER A 284 4.15 21.33 6.87
N VAL A 285 3.19 21.61 5.98
CA VAL A 285 2.35 20.62 5.29
C VAL A 285 3.19 19.46 4.69
N PHE A 286 4.45 19.70 4.36
CA PHE A 286 5.39 18.69 3.86
C PHE A 286 5.88 17.68 4.91
N GLY A 287 5.99 18.05 6.18
CA GLY A 287 6.25 17.09 7.25
C GLY A 287 5.15 16.03 7.27
N GLY A 288 3.89 16.47 7.17
CA GLY A 288 2.74 15.58 7.01
C GLY A 288 2.74 14.81 5.68
N LEU A 289 3.10 15.44 4.57
CA LEU A 289 3.18 14.81 3.24
C LEU A 289 4.26 13.72 3.18
N LEU A 290 5.46 14.00 3.71
CA LEU A 290 6.53 13.03 3.78
C LEU A 290 6.21 11.92 4.77
N LYS A 291 5.62 12.21 5.93
CA LYS A 291 5.15 11.15 6.86
C LYS A 291 4.14 10.25 6.18
N SER A 292 3.17 10.83 5.47
CA SER A 292 2.16 10.10 4.70
C SER A 292 2.76 9.27 3.57
N ILE A 293 3.77 9.77 2.86
CA ILE A 293 4.50 9.02 1.82
C ILE A 293 5.42 7.96 2.42
N ILE A 294 6.03 8.21 3.59
CA ILE A 294 6.95 7.28 4.25
C ILE A 294 6.18 6.15 4.92
N GLY A 295 4.88 6.32 5.19
CA GLY A 295 4.04 5.35 5.87
C GLY A 295 4.21 5.40 7.39
N GLU A 296 4.65 6.53 7.95
CA GLU A 296 4.52 6.79 9.40
C GLU A 296 3.04 7.06 9.68
N ALA A 297 2.27 5.99 9.86
CA ALA A 297 0.98 6.09 10.53
C ALA A 297 1.26 6.54 11.96
N ASP A 298 0.59 7.60 12.42
CA ASP A 298 0.56 7.95 13.83
C ASP A 298 0.05 6.71 14.59
N SER A 299 0.96 6.03 15.29
CA SER A 299 0.59 5.14 16.37
C SER A 299 0.07 6.05 17.48
N SER A 300 -1.22 6.37 17.42
CA SER A 300 -1.95 6.86 18.58
C SER A 300 -2.09 5.70 19.56
N ASP A 301 -0.98 5.35 20.21
CA ASP A 301 -1.01 4.72 21.53
C ASP A 301 -1.41 5.84 22.49
N ASP A 302 -2.73 6.08 22.58
CA ASP A 302 -3.33 6.76 23.72
C ASP A 302 -3.27 5.77 24.88
N ASP A 303 -2.07 5.61 25.45
CA ASP A 303 -1.93 5.09 26.80
C ASP A 303 -2.57 6.12 27.73
N GLY A 304 -3.84 5.88 28.03
CA GLY A 304 -4.60 6.59 29.04
C GLY A 304 -3.91 6.45 30.39
N ASP A 305 -2.98 7.37 30.67
CA ASP A 305 -2.43 7.59 31.99
C ASP A 305 -3.56 8.08 32.91
N TYR A 306 -4.21 7.14 33.58
CA TYR A 306 -5.04 7.39 34.75
C TYR A 306 -4.15 7.91 35.87
N VAL A 307 -3.78 9.19 35.80
CA VAL A 307 -3.22 9.93 36.92
C VAL A 307 -4.34 10.10 37.95
N GLY A 308 -4.30 9.26 38.98
CA GLY A 308 -5.10 9.41 40.19
C GLY A 308 -4.90 10.81 40.79
N ARG A 309 -5.84 11.72 40.50
CA ARG A 309 -5.95 12.98 41.23
C ARG A 309 -6.66 12.71 42.55
N ASN A 310 -5.88 12.74 43.62
CA ASN A 310 -6.38 12.99 44.97
C ASN A 310 -7.22 14.27 44.95
N ALA A 311 -8.54 14.12 45.10
CA ALA A 311 -9.44 15.22 45.37
C ALA A 311 -9.32 15.60 46.85
N ALA A 312 -8.62 16.68 47.14
CA ALA A 312 -8.82 17.43 48.37
C ALA A 312 -10.19 18.12 48.28
N ALA A 313 -11.06 17.86 49.26
CA ALA A 313 -12.34 18.53 49.41
C ALA A 313 -12.13 20.01 49.74
N PRO A 314 -12.90 20.94 49.16
CA PRO A 314 -13.00 22.29 49.66
C PRO A 314 -14.10 22.38 50.73
N ASP A 315 -13.75 22.92 51.89
CA ASP A 315 -14.69 23.35 52.92
C ASP A 315 -15.58 24.46 52.35
N LEU A 316 -16.88 24.36 52.62
CA LEU A 316 -17.89 25.37 52.34
C LEU A 316 -18.19 26.13 53.63
N ASP A 317 -17.86 27.42 53.63
CA ASP A 317 -18.66 28.50 54.20
C ASP A 317 -19.06 29.43 53.05
#